data_AF-A0A2G5V638-F1
#
_entry.id   AF-A0A2G5V638-F1
#
_cell.length_a   1.000
_cell.length_b   1.000
_cell.length_c   1.000
_cell.angle_alpha   90.00
_cell.angle_beta   90.00
_cell.angle_gamma   90.00
#
_symmetry.space_group_name_H-M   'P 1'
#
loop_
_entity.id
_entity.type
_entity.pdbx_description
1 polymer ?
#
loop_
_entity_poly.entity_id
_entity_poly.type
_entity_poly.pdbx_seq_one_letter_code
_entity_poly.pdbx_strand_id
1 'polypeptide(L)'
;MGNSPSSVNIDHVRKTAIQVFFTVFFLLLAPGEEDNVNSPSARLVMGALPRGGTGSFDLILDTKMQSEREEHEAARAKKRVSKKF
;
A
#
# COMPACT_ATOMS: atom_id res chain seq x y z
N MET A 1 5.83 46.65 -13.99
CA MET A 1 4.90 45.88 -14.85
C MET A 1 4.58 44.59 -14.14
N GLY A 2 3.40 44.50 -13.51
CA GLY A 2 2.96 43.29 -12.83
C GLY A 2 2.26 42.38 -13.82
N ASN A 3 2.75 41.16 -14.01
CA ASN A 3 2.04 40.13 -14.75
C ASN A 3 0.90 39.64 -13.86
N SER A 4 -0.31 40.10 -14.11
CA SER A 4 -1.51 39.48 -13.57
C SER A 4 -1.65 38.07 -14.17
N PRO A 5 -1.92 37.03 -13.37
CA PRO A 5 -2.12 35.69 -13.90
C PRO A 5 -3.35 35.70 -14.81
N SER A 6 -3.14 35.39 -16.08
CA SER A 6 -4.21 35.14 -17.04
C SER A 6 -5.13 34.06 -16.48
N SER A 7 -6.43 34.34 -16.41
CA SER A 7 -7.47 33.43 -15.92
C SER A 7 -7.33 32.05 -16.58
N VAL A 8 -7.08 31.02 -15.77
CA VAL A 8 -6.99 29.64 -16.24
C VAL A 8 -8.37 29.20 -16.75
N ASN A 9 -8.48 28.86 -18.03
CA ASN A 9 -9.72 28.37 -18.62
C ASN A 9 -9.95 26.90 -18.19
N ILE A 10 -10.76 26.71 -17.14
CA ILE A 10 -11.01 25.40 -16.52
C ILE A 10 -11.63 24.41 -17.53
N ASP A 11 -12.45 24.87 -18.48
CA ASP A 11 -13.06 24.02 -19.50
C ASP A 11 -12.02 23.45 -20.47
N HIS A 12 -11.03 24.26 -20.84
CA HIS A 12 -9.91 23.80 -21.64
C HIS A 12 -9.08 22.76 -20.88
N VAL A 13 -8.76 23.02 -19.61
CA VAL A 13 -8.00 22.08 -18.76
C VAL A 13 -8.72 20.74 -18.61
N ARG A 14 -10.05 20.75 -18.38
CA ARG A 14 -10.86 19.53 -18.28
C ARG A 14 -10.87 18.71 -19.56
N LYS A 15 -11.08 19.38 -20.71
CA LYS A 15 -11.08 18.70 -22.02
C LYS A 15 -9.72 18.06 -22.31
N THR A 16 -8.64 18.79 -22.07
CA THR A 16 -7.28 18.27 -22.24
C THR A 16 -6.98 17.12 -21.29
N ALA A 17 -7.40 17.20 -20.02
CA ALA A 17 -7.20 16.11 -19.05
C ALA A 17 -7.93 14.81 -19.48
N ILE A 18 -9.18 14.92 -19.92
CA ILE A 18 -9.95 13.77 -20.43
C ILE A 18 -9.27 13.20 -21.68
N GLN A 19 -8.86 14.05 -22.61
CA GLN A 19 -8.19 13.63 -23.83
C GLN A 19 -6.89 12.87 -23.53
N VAL A 20 -6.04 13.42 -22.67
CA VAL A 20 -4.78 12.78 -22.25
C VAL A 20 -5.04 11.43 -21.58
N PHE A 21 -6.04 11.35 -20.69
CA PHE A 21 -6.42 10.09 -20.05
C PHE A 21 -6.77 9.01 -21.08
N PHE A 22 -7.68 9.32 -22.01
CA PHE A 22 -8.10 8.36 -23.03
C PHE A 22 -6.95 7.95 -23.94
N THR A 23 -6.09 8.89 -24.35
CA THR A 23 -4.92 8.57 -25.19
C THR A 23 -3.96 7.62 -24.48
N VAL A 24 -3.60 7.89 -23.22
CA VAL A 24 -2.70 7.02 -22.44
C VAL A 24 -3.33 5.65 -22.21
N PHE A 25 -4.62 5.62 -21.87
CA PHE A 25 -5.35 4.38 -21.62
C PHE A 25 -5.38 3.47 -22.87
N PHE A 26 -5.74 4.02 -24.03
CA PHE A 26 -5.78 3.25 -25.28
C PHE A 26 -4.39 2.83 -25.77
N LEU A 27 -3.38 3.67 -25.57
CA LEU A 27 -2.00 3.35 -25.95
C LEU A 27 -1.44 2.18 -25.14
N LEU A 28 -1.75 2.11 -23.85
CA LEU A 28 -1.33 1.01 -22.97
C LEU A 28 -2.15 -0.27 -23.18
N LEU A 29 -3.45 -0.15 -23.53
CA LEU A 29 -4.29 -1.32 -23.81
C LEU A 29 -3.92 -2.05 -25.10
N ALA A 30 -3.56 -1.31 -26.16
CA ALA A 30 -3.34 -1.88 -27.49
C ALA A 30 -2.25 -2.97 -27.56
N PRO A 31 -1.07 -2.81 -26.93
CA PRO A 31 -0.06 -3.87 -26.87
C PRO A 31 -0.36 -4.96 -25.83
N GLY A 32 -1.41 -4.83 -25.00
CA GLY A 32 -1.64 -5.71 -23.86
C GLY A 32 -0.57 -5.55 -22.77
N GLU A 33 -0.07 -4.33 -22.58
CA GLU A 33 1.00 -4.06 -21.62
C GLU A 33 0.49 -4.29 -20.18
N GLU A 34 1.19 -5.12 -19.43
CA GLU A 34 0.90 -5.33 -18.01
C GLU A 34 1.43 -4.15 -17.20
N ASP A 35 0.53 -3.41 -16.54
CA ASP A 35 0.92 -2.26 -15.74
C ASP A 35 1.63 -2.70 -14.45
N ASN A 36 2.81 -2.14 -14.22
CA ASN A 36 3.56 -2.36 -12.99
C ASN A 36 2.95 -1.52 -11.86
N VAL A 37 2.09 -2.16 -11.06
CA VAL A 37 1.39 -1.57 -9.90
C VAL A 37 2.30 -1.20 -8.71
N ASN A 38 3.56 -0.88 -8.93
CA ASN A 38 4.46 -0.43 -7.87
C ASN A 38 4.38 1.09 -7.62
N SER A 39 3.82 1.86 -8.56
CA SER A 39 3.58 3.28 -8.37
C SER A 39 2.59 3.55 -7.23
N PRO A 40 2.80 4.57 -6.37
CA PRO A 40 1.85 4.94 -5.33
C PRO A 40 0.44 5.23 -5.88
N SER A 41 0.31 5.87 -7.04
CA SER A 41 -0.99 6.18 -7.64
C SER A 41 -1.74 4.93 -8.09
N ALA A 42 -1.04 3.97 -8.70
CA ALA A 42 -1.61 2.70 -9.13
C ALA A 42 -2.11 1.87 -7.92
N ARG A 43 -1.33 1.83 -6.84
CA ARG A 43 -1.70 1.10 -5.61
C ARG A 43 -2.91 1.72 -4.92
N LEU A 44 -3.03 3.04 -4.90
CA LEU A 44 -4.20 3.73 -4.35
C LEU A 44 -5.48 3.39 -5.11
N VAL A 45 -5.44 3.39 -6.45
CA VAL A 45 -6.59 3.01 -7.28
C VAL A 45 -6.98 1.55 -7.06
N MET A 46 -6.00 0.66 -6.90
CA MET A 46 -6.22 -0.76 -6.64
C MET A 46 -6.57 -1.11 -5.18
N GLY A 47 -6.61 -0.12 -4.27
CA GLY A 47 -6.87 -0.35 -2.85
C GLY A 47 -5.73 -1.08 -2.11
N ALA A 48 -4.53 -1.12 -2.68
CA ALA A 48 -3.35 -1.71 -2.06
C ALA A 48 -2.59 -0.68 -1.23
N LEU A 49 -1.96 -1.12 -0.13
CA LEU A 49 -1.12 -0.25 0.70
C LEU A 49 0.04 0.31 -0.13
N PRO A 50 0.25 1.64 -0.22
CA PRO A 50 1.36 2.20 -0.97
C PRO A 50 2.70 1.79 -0.33
N ARG A 51 3.75 1.58 -1.15
CA ARG A 51 5.09 1.19 -0.65
C ARG A 51 5.88 2.32 0.03
N GLY A 52 5.17 3.30 0.59
CA GLY A 52 5.73 4.39 1.38
C GLY A 52 5.21 4.33 2.82
N GLY A 53 6.01 4.82 3.78
CA GLY A 53 5.62 4.83 5.19
C GLY A 53 5.38 3.42 5.75
N THR A 54 4.19 3.17 6.29
CA THR A 54 3.82 1.89 6.93
C THR A 54 3.64 0.73 5.94
N GLY A 55 3.48 1.00 4.64
CA GLY A 55 3.41 -0.04 3.60
C GLY A 55 4.76 -0.35 2.94
N SER A 56 5.87 0.19 3.47
CA SER A 56 7.22 -0.03 2.91
C SER A 56 7.81 -1.40 3.22
N PHE A 57 7.21 -2.16 4.13
CA PHE A 57 7.63 -3.50 4.54
C PHE A 57 6.44 -4.45 4.65
N ASP A 58 6.69 -5.72 4.39
CA ASP A 58 5.70 -6.78 4.59
C ASP A 58 5.86 -7.36 5.99
N LEU A 59 4.73 -7.49 6.71
CA LEU A 59 4.70 -8.16 8.01
C LEU A 59 4.47 -9.65 7.79
N ILE A 60 5.43 -10.46 8.21
CA ILE A 60 5.32 -11.91 8.19
C ILE A 60 5.03 -12.36 9.62
N LEU A 61 3.93 -13.10 9.82
CA LEU A 61 3.58 -13.66 11.13
C LEU A 61 4.49 -14.85 11.44
N ASP A 62 5.31 -14.73 12.48
CA ASP A 62 6.08 -15.86 13.01
C ASP A 62 5.19 -16.70 13.93
N THR A 63 4.74 -17.86 13.43
CA THR A 63 3.87 -18.78 14.14
C THR A 63 4.62 -19.65 15.15
N LYS A 64 5.96 -19.73 15.10
CA LYS A 64 6.77 -20.57 16.00
C LYS A 64 6.98 -19.94 17.37
N MET A 65 6.88 -18.62 17.45
CA MET A 65 6.98 -17.84 18.68
C MET A 65 5.85 -18.11 19.69
N GLN A 66 4.66 -18.52 19.23
CA GLN A 66 3.53 -18.75 20.13
C GLN A 66 3.70 -20.03 20.96
N SER A 67 4.22 -21.11 20.35
CA SER A 67 4.44 -22.38 21.04
C SER A 67 5.50 -22.28 22.13
N GLU A 68 6.59 -21.54 21.89
CA GLU A 68 7.66 -21.37 22.88
C GLU A 68 7.18 -20.60 24.11
N ARG A 69 6.32 -19.58 23.92
CA ARG A 69 5.79 -18.77 25.01
C ARG A 69 4.81 -19.55 25.88
N GLU A 70 3.91 -20.33 25.26
CA GLU A 70 2.97 -21.21 25.98
C GLU A 70 3.70 -22.33 26.73
N GLU A 71 4.71 -22.94 26.13
CA GLU A 71 5.49 -24.00 26.75
C GLU A 71 6.32 -23.49 27.95
N HIS A 72 6.91 -22.30 27.81
CA HIS A 72 7.69 -21.67 28.88
C HIS A 72 6.81 -21.18 30.05
N GLU A 73 5.55 -20.80 29.78
CA GLU A 73 4.55 -20.45 30.78
C GLU A 73 4.00 -21.70 31.48
N ALA A 74 3.71 -22.77 30.75
CA ALA A 74 3.32 -24.07 31.29
C ALA A 74 4.43 -24.68 32.18
N ALA A 75 5.71 -24.55 31.80
CA ALA A 75 6.84 -24.98 32.60
C ALA A 75 6.97 -24.17 33.91
N ARG A 76 6.71 -22.85 33.86
CA ARG A 76 6.68 -22.00 35.05
C ARG A 76 5.51 -22.34 35.98
N ALA A 77 4.34 -22.67 35.42
CA ALA A 77 3.19 -23.13 36.19
C ALA A 77 3.47 -24.46 36.92
N LYS A 78 4.04 -25.45 36.22
CA LYS A 78 4.42 -26.75 36.82
C LYS A 78 5.41 -26.60 37.97
N LYS A 79 6.44 -25.75 37.84
CA LYS A 79 7.40 -25.44 38.91
C LYS A 79 6.78 -24.76 40.14
N ARG A 80 5.70 -23.99 39.97
CA ARG A 80 4.98 -23.36 41.08
C ARG A 80 4.11 -24.36 41.85
N VAL A 81 3.51 -25.33 41.15
CA VAL A 81 2.71 -26.39 41.77
C VAL A 81 3.59 -27.36 42.57
N SER A 82 4.75 -27.74 42.03
CA SER A 82 5.66 -28.68 42.70
C SER A 82 6.34 -28.13 43.97
N LYS A 83 6.28 -26.81 44.21
CA LYS A 83 6.86 -26.16 45.40
C LYS A 83 5.86 -25.98 46.54
N LYS A 84 4.57 -26.26 46.30
CA LYS A 84 3.50 -26.18 47.30
C LYS A 84 3.23 -27.50 48.03
N PHE A 85 3.91 -28.58 47.64
CA PHE A 85 3.85 -29.89 48.28
C PHE A 85 5.18 -30.21 48.95
#